data_AF-A0A950DZ10-F1
#
_entry.id   AF-A0A950DZ10-F1
#
_cell.length_a   1.000
_cell.length_b   1.000
_cell.length_c   1.000
_cell.angle_alpha   90.00
_cell.angle_beta   90.00
_cell.angle_gamma   90.00
#
_symmetry.space_group_name_H-M   'P 1'
#
loop_
_entity.id
_entity.type
_entity.pdbx_description
1 polymer ?
#
loop_
_entity_poly.entity_id
_entity_poly.type
_entity_poly.pdbx_seq_one_letter_code
_entity_poly.pdbx_strand_id
1 'polypeptide(L)'
;MRLYLIRHPRPAIGEGICYGASEVDLIEDVSQSAVRLQDRLPGHLQLFSSPLRRCRALAEALHRQPRFDARLQELNFGDWEGKPWDEIPREQIDA
;
A
#
# COMPACT_ATOMS: atom_id res chain seq x y z
N MET A 1 -0.93 -12.53 -20.86
CA MET A 1 -0.42 -12.51 -19.45
C MET A 1 -1.44 -11.77 -18.60
N ARG A 2 -1.81 -12.30 -17.42
CA ARG A 2 -2.80 -11.66 -16.52
C ARG A 2 -2.09 -11.17 -15.26
N LEU A 3 -2.30 -9.91 -14.90
CA LEU A 3 -1.74 -9.27 -13.70
C LEU A 3 -2.87 -8.81 -12.79
N TYR A 4 -2.67 -8.97 -11.48
CA TYR A 4 -3.59 -8.49 -10.45
C TYR A 4 -2.87 -7.42 -9.64
N LEU A 5 -3.42 -6.20 -9.63
CA LEU A 5 -2.91 -5.09 -8.83
C LEU A 5 -3.86 -4.89 -7.66
N ILE A 6 -3.32 -5.00 -6.45
CA ILE A 6 -4.07 -4.93 -5.20
C ILE A 6 -3.50 -3.78 -4.39
N ARG A 7 -4.35 -2.81 -4.05
CA ARG A 7 -4.00 -1.75 -3.11
C ARG A 7 -4.07 -2.32 -1.68
N HIS A 8 -3.15 -1.88 -0.82
CA HIS A 8 -3.19 -2.22 0.61
C HIS A 8 -4.52 -1.80 1.26
N PRO A 9 -4.90 -2.38 2.42
CA PRO A 9 -6.08 -1.97 3.17
C PRO A 9 -6.00 -0.50 3.59
N ARG A 10 -7.14 0.06 4.03
CA ARG A 10 -7.21 1.46 4.41
C ARG A 10 -6.18 1.79 5.51
N PRO A 11 -5.30 2.78 5.28
CA PRO A 11 -4.37 3.24 6.29
C PRO A 11 -5.08 4.04 7.39
N ALA A 12 -4.53 4.02 8.60
CA ALA A 12 -4.92 4.81 9.74
C ALA A 12 -4.32 6.23 9.65
N ILE A 13 -4.70 6.96 8.61
CA ILE A 13 -4.28 8.34 8.38
C ILE A 13 -5.47 9.18 7.93
N GLY A 14 -5.45 10.47 8.27
CA GLY A 14 -6.49 11.41 7.89
C GLY A 14 -6.70 11.46 6.38
N GLU A 15 -7.94 11.68 5.95
CA GLU A 15 -8.24 11.98 4.55
C GLU A 15 -7.49 13.24 4.12
N GLY A 16 -7.01 13.25 2.87
CA GLY A 16 -6.27 14.37 2.34
C GLY A 16 -4.83 14.52 2.85
N ILE A 17 -4.30 13.62 3.67
CA ILE A 17 -2.89 13.65 4.08
C ILE A 17 -2.01 12.94 3.04
N CYS A 18 -0.90 13.57 2.66
CA CYS A 18 0.12 13.00 1.79
C CYS A 18 0.94 11.95 2.55
N TYR A 19 1.09 10.76 1.96
CA TYR A 19 1.95 9.71 2.48
C TYR A 19 2.49 8.86 1.35
N GLY A 20 3.77 8.48 1.47
CA GLY A 20 4.49 7.75 0.46
C GLY A 20 5.33 6.64 1.06
N ALA A 21 6.62 6.90 1.19
CA ALA A 21 7.59 6.05 1.88
C ALA A 21 7.34 6.02 3.40
N SER A 22 6.65 7.01 3.96
CA SER A 22 6.20 7.01 5.35
C SER A 22 5.50 5.70 5.75
N GLU A 23 5.87 5.21 6.94
CA GLU A 23 5.22 4.07 7.55
C GLU A 23 3.92 4.53 8.22
N VAL A 24 2.81 3.99 7.73
CA VAL A 24 1.46 4.31 8.18
C VAL A 24 0.77 3.00 8.52
N ASP A 25 0.20 2.93 9.72
CA ASP A 25 -0.53 1.76 10.19
C ASP A 25 -1.84 1.58 9.41
N LEU A 26 -2.50 0.44 9.58
CA LEU A 26 -3.79 0.14 8.97
C LEU A 26 -4.92 0.34 9.97
N ILE A 27 -6.05 0.89 9.51
CA ILE A 27 -7.30 0.91 10.29
C ILE A 27 -8.20 -0.28 9.96
N GLU A 28 -8.06 -0.84 8.75
CA GLU A 28 -8.79 -2.03 8.33
C GLU A 28 -8.15 -3.32 8.85
N ASP A 29 -8.99 -4.29 9.21
CA ASP A 29 -8.55 -5.65 9.54
C ASP A 29 -8.00 -6.34 8.29
N VAL A 30 -6.71 -6.67 8.36
CA VAL A 30 -5.95 -7.35 7.30
C VAL A 30 -6.51 -8.74 7.02
N SER A 31 -6.94 -9.47 8.05
CA SER A 31 -7.42 -10.85 7.91
C SER A 31 -8.71 -10.89 7.10
N GLN A 32 -9.65 -9.97 7.40
CA GLN A 32 -10.89 -9.86 6.63
C GLN A 32 -10.63 -9.42 5.19
N SER A 33 -9.66 -8.53 4.99
CA SER A 33 -9.24 -8.09 3.65
C SER A 33 -8.63 -9.24 2.85
N ALA A 34 -7.82 -10.07 3.49
CA ALA A 34 -7.19 -11.24 2.88
C ALA A 34 -8.24 -12.29 2.47
N VAL A 35 -9.21 -12.62 3.34
CA VAL A 35 -10.30 -13.56 3.02
C VAL A 35 -11.07 -13.13 1.78
N ARG A 36 -11.52 -11.87 1.72
CA ARG A 36 -12.26 -11.33 0.56
C ARG A 36 -11.46 -11.39 -0.75
N LEU A 37 -10.14 -11.30 -0.67
CA LEU A 37 -9.25 -11.35 -1.82
C LEU A 37 -8.95 -12.79 -2.25
N GLN A 38 -8.76 -13.72 -1.31
CA GLN A 38 -8.53 -15.14 -1.62
C GLN A 38 -9.66 -15.74 -2.46
N ASP A 39 -10.92 -15.37 -2.18
CA ASP A 39 -12.08 -15.81 -2.97
C ASP A 39 -12.07 -15.32 -4.43
N ARG A 40 -11.28 -14.29 -4.74
CA ARG A 40 -11.22 -13.64 -6.05
C ARG A 40 -9.91 -13.91 -6.80
N LEU A 41 -8.92 -14.48 -6.14
CA LEU A 41 -7.59 -14.71 -6.68
C LEU A 41 -7.36 -16.19 -6.97
N PRO A 42 -6.71 -16.54 -8.10
CA PRO A 42 -6.22 -17.89 -8.32
C PRO A 42 -5.22 -18.28 -7.22
N GLY A 43 -5.35 -19.50 -6.66
CA GLY A 43 -4.50 -19.96 -5.55
C GLY A 43 -3.02 -20.23 -5.88
N HIS A 44 -2.60 -20.12 -7.15
CA HIS A 44 -1.25 -20.46 -7.62
C HIS A 44 -0.46 -19.24 -8.14
N LEU A 45 -0.85 -18.02 -7.74
CA LEU A 45 -0.16 -16.81 -8.15
C LEU A 45 1.15 -16.60 -7.38
N GLN A 46 2.19 -16.16 -8.09
CA GLN A 46 3.33 -15.53 -7.44
C GLN A 46 2.89 -14.18 -6.88
N LEU A 47 3.20 -13.92 -5.61
CA LEU A 47 2.88 -12.65 -4.96
C LEU A 47 4.15 -11.81 -4.80
N PHE A 48 4.13 -10.62 -5.40
CA PHE A 48 5.11 -9.56 -5.18
C PHE A 48 4.45 -8.42 -4.40
N SER A 49 5.15 -7.84 -3.43
CA SER A 49 4.62 -6.75 -2.62
C SER A 49 5.68 -5.72 -2.26
N SER A 50 5.24 -4.50 -1.99
CA SER A 50 6.06 -3.48 -1.32
C SER A 50 6.48 -3.97 0.08
N PRO A 51 7.71 -3.68 0.53
CA PRO A 51 8.16 -4.02 1.87
C PRO A 51 7.52 -3.17 2.99
N LEU A 52 6.82 -2.07 2.67
CA LEU A 52 6.18 -1.17 3.65
C LEU A 52 5.13 -1.92 4.49
N ARG A 53 5.01 -1.62 5.79
CA ARG A 53 4.21 -2.45 6.73
C ARG A 53 2.77 -2.67 6.28
N ARG A 54 2.12 -1.60 5.78
CA ARG A 54 0.75 -1.64 5.25
C ARG A 54 0.53 -2.65 4.10
N CYS A 55 1.54 -2.83 3.24
CA CYS A 55 1.49 -3.79 2.14
C CYS A 55 1.96 -5.18 2.57
N ARG A 56 2.98 -5.23 3.44
CA ARG A 56 3.54 -6.45 4.01
C ARG A 56 2.49 -7.27 4.73
N ALA A 57 1.72 -6.65 5.62
CA ALA A 57 0.73 -7.35 6.44
C ALA A 57 -0.28 -8.10 5.57
N LEU A 58 -0.79 -7.45 4.51
CA LEU A 58 -1.71 -8.09 3.57
C LEU A 58 -1.03 -9.20 2.75
N ALA A 59 0.19 -8.98 2.28
CA ALA A 59 0.94 -9.97 1.51
C ALA A 59 1.20 -11.27 2.29
N GLU A 60 1.59 -11.15 3.56
CA GLU A 60 1.82 -12.29 4.46
C GLU A 60 0.52 -13.03 4.80
N ALA A 61 -0.62 -12.33 4.86
CA ALA A 61 -1.93 -12.94 5.05
C ALA A 61 -2.47 -13.64 3.78
N LEU A 62 -2.03 -13.22 2.59
CA LEU A 62 -2.48 -13.78 1.31
C LEU A 62 -1.63 -14.94 0.81
N HIS A 63 -0.35 -15.00 1.19
CA HIS A 63 0.58 -15.96 0.61
C HIS A 63 1.63 -16.42 1.62
N ARG A 64 1.98 -17.71 1.58
CA ARG A 64 2.94 -18.31 2.54
C ARG A 64 4.37 -17.79 2.40
N GLN A 65 4.75 -17.40 1.17
CA GLN A 65 6.10 -16.92 0.83
C GLN A 65 6.01 -15.74 -0.16
N PRO A 66 5.53 -14.57 0.27
CA PRO A 66 5.48 -13.39 -0.59
C PRO A 66 6.90 -12.90 -0.90
N ARG A 67 7.11 -12.34 -2.09
CA ARG A 67 8.38 -11.71 -2.48
C ARG A 67 8.26 -10.20 -2.28
N PHE A 68 9.13 -9.64 -1.45
CA PHE A 68 9.18 -8.20 -1.25
C PHE A 68 10.13 -7.54 -2.24
N ASP A 69 9.68 -6.45 -2.86
CA ASP A 69 10.45 -5.72 -3.86
C ASP A 69 10.37 -4.22 -3.56
N ALA A 70 11.53 -3.61 -3.30
CA ALA A 70 11.63 -2.18 -2.99
C ALA A 70 11.13 -1.29 -4.15
N ARG A 71 11.14 -1.80 -5.39
CA ARG A 71 10.63 -1.07 -6.56
C ARG A 71 9.10 -0.92 -6.56
N LEU A 72 8.40 -1.63 -5.67
CA LEU A 72 6.95 -1.51 -5.47
C LEU A 72 6.57 -0.55 -4.34
N GLN A 73 7.54 0.09 -3.69
CA GLN A 73 7.24 1.14 -2.72
C GLN A 73 6.51 2.31 -3.39
N GLU A 74 5.62 2.95 -2.63
CA GLU A 74 5.06 4.23 -3.04
C GLU A 74 6.20 5.25 -3.15
N LEU A 75 5.98 6.30 -3.94
CA LEU A 75 6.91 7.42 -4.07
C LEU A 75 7.29 7.97 -2.69
N ASN A 76 8.53 8.40 -2.55
CA ASN A 76 8.93 9.22 -1.41
C ASN A 76 8.57 10.67 -1.72
N PHE A 77 7.59 11.22 -1.02
CA PHE A 77 7.15 12.61 -1.23
C PHE A 77 7.98 13.64 -0.44
N GLY A 78 9.04 13.22 0.25
CA GLY A 78 9.97 14.10 0.95
C GLY A 78 9.26 15.00 1.97
N ASP A 79 9.46 16.30 1.85
CA ASP A 79 8.92 17.30 2.78
C ASP A 79 7.38 17.42 2.76
N TRP A 80 6.70 16.73 1.84
CA TRP A 80 5.25 16.69 1.80
C TRP A 80 4.65 15.59 2.68
N GLU A 81 5.45 14.58 3.08
CA GLU A 81 4.92 13.48 3.88
C GLU A 81 4.32 13.96 5.20
N GLY A 82 3.11 13.49 5.51
CA GLY A 82 2.36 13.87 6.70
C GLY A 82 1.63 15.22 6.59
N LYS A 83 1.80 15.99 5.51
CA LYS A 83 1.07 17.24 5.29
C LYS A 83 -0.27 17.01 4.58
N PRO A 84 -1.30 17.81 4.85
CA PRO A 84 -2.47 17.87 4.00
C PRO A 84 -2.08 18.27 2.57
N TRP A 85 -2.69 17.63 1.57
CA TRP A 85 -2.50 17.99 0.16
C TRP A 85 -2.83 19.46 -0.12
N ASP A 86 -3.82 20.01 0.60
CA ASP A 86 -4.24 21.41 0.46
C ASP A 86 -3.21 22.42 1.01
N GLU A 87 -2.25 21.97 1.82
CA GLU A 87 -1.15 22.81 2.34
C GLU A 87 0.11 22.74 1.48
N ILE A 88 0.17 21.84 0.49
CA ILE A 88 1.29 21.73 -0.42
C ILE A 88 1.13 22.77 -1.54
N PRO A 89 2.10 23.70 -1.73
CA PRO A 89 1.97 24.70 -2.78
C PRO A 89 1.86 24.05 -4.16
N ARG A 90 0.87 24.48 -4.98
CA ARG A 90 0.64 23.91 -6.32
C ARG A 90 1.85 23.95 -7.23
N GLU A 91 2.66 25.00 -7.12
CA GLU A 91 3.92 25.14 -7.86
C GLU A 91 4.87 23.96 -7.63
N GLN A 92 4.80 23.29 -6.48
CA GLN A 92 5.62 22.11 -6.20
C GLN A 92 4.98 20.82 -6.76
N ILE A 93 3.65 20.78 -6.91
CA ILE A 93 2.91 19.63 -7.46
C ILE A 93 2.99 19.59 -8.99
N ASP A 94 2.94 20.75 -9.64
CA ASP A 94 2.90 20.90 -11.09
C ASP A 94 4.31 21.00 -11.75
N ALA A 95 5.38 20.90 -10.95
CA ALA A 95 6.78 20.99 -11.39
C ALA A 95 7.32 19.67 -11.97
#